data_AF-A0A4R7CU84-F1
#
_entry.id   AF-A0A4R7CU84-F1
#
_cell.length_a   1.000
_cell.length_b   1.000
_cell.length_c   1.000
_cell.angle_alpha   90.00
_cell.angle_beta   90.00
_cell.angle_gamma   90.00
#
_symmetry.space_group_name_H-M   'P 1'
#
loop_
_entity.id
_entity.type
_entity.pdbx_description
1 polymer ?
#
loop_
_entity_poly.entity_id
_entity_poly.type
_entity_poly.pdbx_seq_one_letter_code
_entity_poly.pdbx_strand_id
1 'polypeptide(L)'
;MNKDNIKPYIIDEEKEQRLWETAVFVFDSSALLDFYFLPKKTREKIYEEIFTNLVDRLWLPFHVEYEFLKNRKGVIPKPVKEKYEPLKEKINAIRNSLAKEIKKRVDEISRETIKDDKHPHIEQTEIEKIKTEIEKFEKEVKSFEENILKRISTTEKEILEMKSNDDILEALENSFNVGREFTYDEVISITEEGKHRYEFKIPPGYGDLQQREKKGTQIFGDLIIWKQILEFSKEKKMPVIFITNDIKKDDDWCYLDKSATEDRILAPREELIKEIKDHSNVEFWMYNLPQFLFKANKYLEAKFSPQTIQNITQFLNTKDIKGDYLRFKCDSCGKIHSYHKSEFNLDFDCIESSERSMGPENHYEATEVFDCDCGNQITANFEVWEYPVGVHNYDSLTLEGGEILESFYFTIDFFEDDYEPDYTACDECSGNREGMGNIVHFWSELELENEYDTENENSKYDKVVSGNCEWCNSLHIRCPKCDSINPLPETEFDKPKECEGGCGLIFLVDTSDDHDHLGEFSLKLIDHRKEECQSCGDEFINVDSADMCKECERKYGEE
;
A
#
# COMPACT_ATOMS: atom_id res chain seq x y z
N MET A 1 -12.98 -48.53 3.03
CA MET A 1 -12.22 -47.26 2.97
C MET A 1 -13.12 -46.23 2.35
N ASN A 2 -13.40 -45.12 3.05
CA ASN A 2 -14.20 -44.02 2.49
C ASN A 2 -13.26 -42.85 2.18
N LYS A 3 -13.26 -42.37 0.93
CA LYS A 3 -12.47 -41.18 0.53
C LYS A 3 -13.05 -39.88 1.10
N ASP A 4 -14.36 -39.82 1.37
CA ASP A 4 -14.98 -38.61 1.92
C ASP A 4 -14.46 -38.25 3.32
N ASN A 5 -13.81 -39.19 4.02
CA ASN A 5 -13.22 -38.95 5.33
C ASN A 5 -12.15 -37.83 5.33
N ILE A 6 -11.53 -37.51 4.18
CA ILE A 6 -10.52 -36.45 4.07
C ILE A 6 -11.11 -35.06 3.76
N LYS A 7 -12.35 -34.98 3.25
CA LYS A 7 -13.01 -33.70 2.89
C LYS A 7 -13.01 -32.63 3.99
N PRO A 8 -13.18 -32.95 5.30
CA PRO A 8 -13.11 -31.93 6.35
C PRO A 8 -11.76 -31.20 6.43
N TYR A 9 -10.67 -31.85 6.01
CA TYR A 9 -9.29 -31.40 6.16
C TYR A 9 -8.73 -30.66 4.92
N ILE A 10 -9.49 -30.64 3.83
CA ILE A 10 -9.11 -29.96 2.57
C ILE A 10 -10.05 -28.76 2.39
N ILE A 11 -9.58 -27.70 1.71
CA ILE A 11 -10.43 -26.62 1.21
C ILE A 11 -10.66 -26.81 -0.28
N ASP A 12 -11.93 -26.76 -0.69
CA ASP A 12 -12.37 -26.69 -2.08
C ASP A 12 -13.28 -25.45 -2.24
N GLU A 13 -13.57 -25.06 -3.46
CA GLU A 13 -14.29 -23.80 -3.73
C GLU A 13 -15.72 -23.80 -3.14
N GLU A 14 -16.44 -24.94 -3.18
CA GLU A 14 -17.77 -25.08 -2.57
C GLU A 14 -17.73 -24.93 -1.04
N LYS A 15 -16.70 -25.48 -0.38
CA LYS A 15 -16.48 -25.31 1.06
C LYS A 15 -16.02 -23.90 1.41
N GLU A 16 -15.13 -23.31 0.61
CA GLU A 16 -14.66 -21.94 0.84
C GLU A 16 -15.82 -20.94 0.74
N GLN A 17 -16.62 -21.01 -0.34
CA GLN A 17 -17.81 -20.18 -0.50
C GLN A 17 -18.78 -20.34 0.68
N ARG A 18 -19.13 -21.58 1.06
CA ARG A 18 -20.04 -21.84 2.18
C ARG A 18 -19.52 -21.27 3.51
N LEU A 19 -18.21 -21.34 3.75
CA LEU A 19 -17.59 -20.72 4.93
C LEU A 19 -17.71 -19.20 4.87
N TRP A 20 -17.41 -18.56 3.74
CA TRP A 20 -17.56 -17.11 3.58
C TRP A 20 -19.02 -16.63 3.66
N GLU A 21 -19.99 -17.45 3.28
CA GLU A 21 -21.43 -17.17 3.45
C GLU A 21 -21.94 -17.32 4.89
N THR A 22 -21.39 -18.26 5.69
CA THR A 22 -22.03 -18.69 6.96
C THR A 22 -21.17 -18.66 8.22
N ALA A 23 -19.85 -18.57 8.11
CA ALA A 23 -18.95 -18.60 9.26
C ALA A 23 -19.00 -17.31 10.09
N VAL A 24 -18.64 -17.42 11.37
CA VAL A 24 -18.19 -16.29 12.18
C VAL A 24 -16.68 -16.12 11.96
N PHE A 25 -16.26 -14.89 11.73
CA PHE A 25 -14.88 -14.49 11.58
C PHE A 25 -14.33 -14.07 12.95
N VAL A 26 -13.24 -14.72 13.33
CA VAL A 26 -12.61 -14.59 14.64
C VAL A 26 -11.19 -14.12 14.44
N PHE A 27 -10.84 -12.96 14.97
CA PHE A 27 -9.49 -12.43 14.82
C PHE A 27 -8.65 -12.77 16.05
N ASP A 28 -7.35 -12.96 15.82
CA ASP A 28 -6.31 -13.06 16.83
C ASP A 28 -5.71 -11.68 17.16
N SER A 29 -5.08 -11.57 18.33
CA SER A 29 -4.44 -10.32 18.77
C SER A 29 -3.31 -9.90 17.84
N SER A 30 -2.60 -10.86 17.23
CA SER A 30 -1.56 -10.60 16.22
C SER A 30 -2.09 -9.87 14.98
N ALA A 31 -3.18 -10.37 14.38
CA ALA A 31 -3.78 -9.81 13.18
C ALA A 31 -4.41 -8.42 13.43
N LEU A 32 -5.04 -8.22 14.59
CA LEU A 32 -5.58 -6.92 14.99
C LEU A 32 -4.50 -5.87 15.23
N LEU A 33 -3.38 -6.25 15.88
CA LEU A 33 -2.26 -5.35 16.13
C LEU A 33 -1.54 -4.93 14.84
N ASP A 34 -1.57 -5.77 13.80
CA ASP A 34 -1.03 -5.43 12.49
C ASP A 34 -1.84 -4.34 11.75
N PHE A 35 -3.06 -3.99 12.20
CA PHE A 35 -3.80 -2.85 11.63
C PHE A 35 -3.08 -1.52 11.89
N TYR A 36 -2.34 -1.38 13.00
CA TYR A 36 -1.55 -0.16 13.29
C TYR A 36 -0.42 0.08 12.28
N PHE A 37 -0.03 -0.96 11.52
CA PHE A 37 0.95 -0.87 10.45
C PHE A 37 0.32 -0.43 9.11
N LEU A 38 -1.01 -0.44 8.97
CA LEU A 38 -1.70 -0.10 7.71
C LEU A 38 -1.93 1.41 7.55
N PRO A 39 -1.86 1.97 6.32
CA PRO A 39 -2.26 3.35 6.04
C PRO A 39 -3.72 3.63 6.43
N LYS A 40 -4.02 4.86 6.88
CA LYS A 40 -5.37 5.23 7.35
C LYS A 40 -6.48 4.92 6.34
N LYS A 41 -6.29 5.33 5.07
CA LYS A 41 -7.22 5.03 3.95
C LYS A 41 -7.50 3.53 3.79
N THR A 42 -6.49 2.68 4.00
CA THR A 42 -6.64 1.21 3.95
C THR A 42 -7.48 0.70 5.10
N ARG A 43 -7.33 1.26 6.31
CA ARG A 43 -8.13 0.90 7.49
C ARG A 43 -9.59 1.32 7.35
N GLU A 44 -9.82 2.57 6.97
CA GLU A 44 -11.16 3.12 6.68
C GLU A 44 -11.92 2.21 5.70
N LYS A 45 -11.26 1.81 4.61
CA LYS A 45 -11.79 0.85 3.63
C LYS A 45 -12.08 -0.54 4.20
N ILE A 46 -11.28 -1.06 5.15
CA ILE A 46 -11.57 -2.33 5.83
C ILE A 46 -12.85 -2.20 6.67
N TYR A 47 -13.07 -1.07 7.34
CA TYR A 47 -14.27 -0.84 8.14
C TYR A 47 -15.52 -0.74 7.24
N GLU A 48 -15.42 0.05 6.18
CA GLU A 48 -16.51 0.33 5.25
C GLU A 48 -16.89 -0.88 4.37
N GLU A 49 -15.90 -1.57 3.77
CA GLU A 49 -16.16 -2.63 2.78
C GLU A 49 -16.14 -4.05 3.36
N ILE A 50 -15.53 -4.26 4.54
CA ILE A 50 -15.44 -5.60 5.15
C ILE A 50 -16.25 -5.67 6.44
N PHE A 51 -16.01 -4.80 7.43
CA PHE A 51 -16.70 -4.94 8.72
C PHE A 51 -18.21 -4.70 8.59
N THR A 52 -18.61 -3.72 7.79
CA THR A 52 -20.03 -3.44 7.48
C THR A 52 -20.73 -4.60 6.75
N ASN A 53 -19.99 -5.41 5.98
CA ASN A 53 -20.52 -6.62 5.32
C ASN A 53 -20.51 -7.87 6.22
N LEU A 54 -19.86 -7.82 7.39
CA LEU A 54 -19.72 -8.92 8.34
C LEU A 54 -20.42 -8.64 9.69
N VAL A 55 -21.40 -7.75 9.71
CA VAL A 55 -22.25 -7.46 10.89
C VAL A 55 -22.82 -8.76 11.48
N ASP A 56 -22.82 -8.84 12.82
CA ASP A 56 -23.15 -10.03 13.64
C ASP A 56 -22.27 -11.28 13.40
N ARG A 57 -21.34 -11.24 12.44
CA ARG A 57 -20.41 -12.32 12.09
C ARG A 57 -18.96 -12.04 12.51
N LEU A 58 -18.69 -10.90 13.14
CA LEU A 58 -17.41 -10.54 13.75
C LEU A 58 -17.44 -10.82 15.26
N TRP A 59 -16.51 -11.65 15.74
CA TRP A 59 -16.43 -12.02 17.16
C TRP A 59 -14.99 -12.14 17.67
N LEU A 60 -14.74 -11.72 18.91
CA LEU A 60 -13.45 -11.85 19.58
C LEU A 60 -13.55 -12.76 20.82
N PRO A 61 -12.59 -13.69 21.02
CA PRO A 61 -12.33 -14.27 22.32
C PRO A 61 -11.94 -13.17 23.31
N PHE A 62 -12.45 -13.21 24.54
CA PHE A 62 -12.05 -12.23 25.58
C PHE A 62 -10.54 -12.20 25.81
N HIS A 63 -9.83 -13.33 25.63
CA HIS A 63 -8.37 -13.32 25.74
C HIS A 63 -7.69 -12.49 24.65
N VAL A 64 -8.23 -12.47 23.42
CA VAL A 64 -7.74 -11.62 22.32
C VAL A 64 -7.98 -10.14 22.64
N GLU A 65 -9.17 -9.77 23.13
CA GLU A 65 -9.47 -8.41 23.57
C GLU A 65 -8.47 -7.96 24.64
N TYR A 66 -8.26 -8.77 25.67
CA TYR A 66 -7.28 -8.50 26.73
C TYR A 66 -5.86 -8.28 26.19
N GLU A 67 -5.38 -9.16 25.30
CA GLU A 67 -4.05 -9.02 24.70
C GLU A 67 -3.92 -7.79 23.81
N PHE A 68 -4.90 -7.53 22.95
CA PHE A 68 -4.96 -6.34 22.10
C PHE A 68 -4.92 -5.07 22.96
N LEU A 69 -5.83 -4.93 23.94
CA LEU A 69 -5.92 -3.75 24.80
C LEU A 69 -4.62 -3.51 25.60
N LYS A 70 -3.97 -4.59 26.07
CA LYS A 70 -2.70 -4.56 26.78
C LYS A 70 -1.53 -4.13 25.89
N ASN A 71 -1.46 -4.64 24.66
CA ASN A 71 -0.29 -4.50 23.80
C ASN A 71 -0.35 -3.27 22.88
N ARG A 72 -1.54 -2.82 22.44
CA ARG A 72 -1.72 -1.78 21.41
C ARG A 72 -0.92 -0.50 21.64
N LYS A 73 -0.86 -0.01 22.88
CA LYS A 73 -0.13 1.24 23.23
C LYS A 73 1.38 1.14 23.02
N GLY A 74 1.93 -0.08 23.04
CA GLY A 74 3.32 -0.38 22.69
C GLY A 74 3.54 -0.66 21.20
N VAL A 75 2.47 -1.01 20.46
CA VAL A 75 2.51 -1.26 19.00
C VAL A 75 2.33 0.02 18.19
N ILE A 76 1.44 0.94 18.60
CA ILE A 76 1.22 2.25 17.94
C ILE A 76 2.52 2.99 17.52
N PRO A 77 3.58 3.12 18.35
CA PRO A 77 4.81 3.80 17.94
C PRO A 77 5.77 2.95 17.07
N LYS A 78 5.48 1.67 16.81
CA LYS A 78 6.37 0.78 16.04
C LYS A 78 6.54 1.19 14.57
N PRO A 79 5.48 1.54 13.79
CA PRO A 79 5.66 1.95 12.40
C PRO A 79 6.64 3.11 12.25
N VAL A 80 6.56 4.12 13.15
CA VAL A 80 7.51 5.24 13.22
C VAL A 80 8.94 4.73 13.38
N LYS A 81 9.19 3.91 14.40
CA LYS A 81 10.53 3.40 14.71
C LYS A 81 11.08 2.42 13.66
N GLU A 82 10.25 1.54 13.12
CA GLU A 82 10.65 0.38 12.33
C GLU A 82 10.66 0.66 10.83
N LYS A 83 9.92 1.67 10.36
CA LYS A 83 9.77 1.99 8.93
C LYS A 83 10.13 3.46 8.60
N TYR A 84 9.69 4.44 9.41
CA TYR A 84 9.98 5.86 9.13
C TYR A 84 11.38 6.32 9.58
N GLU A 85 11.91 5.88 10.72
CA GLU A 85 13.30 6.21 11.11
C GLU A 85 14.35 5.74 10.07
N PRO A 86 14.33 4.48 9.57
CA PRO A 86 15.26 4.06 8.51
C PRO A 86 15.09 4.84 7.19
N LEU A 87 13.86 5.28 6.87
CA LEU A 87 13.62 6.13 5.71
C LEU A 87 14.22 7.53 5.90
N LYS A 88 14.08 8.13 7.10
CA LYS A 88 14.73 9.41 7.43
C LYS A 88 16.26 9.28 7.38
N GLU A 89 16.84 8.18 7.83
CA GLU A 89 18.28 7.94 7.69
C GLU A 89 18.72 7.88 6.22
N LYS A 90 17.98 7.16 5.37
CA LYS A 90 18.22 7.10 3.91
C LYS A 90 18.12 8.47 3.25
N ILE A 91 17.10 9.27 3.57
CA ILE A 91 16.94 10.65 3.04
C ILE A 91 18.10 11.54 3.48
N ASN A 92 18.47 11.52 4.77
CA ASN A 92 19.60 12.30 5.28
C ASN A 92 20.96 11.87 4.68
N ALA A 93 21.07 10.65 4.16
CA ALA A 93 22.27 10.16 3.48
C ALA A 93 22.41 10.71 2.05
N ILE A 94 21.32 11.13 1.38
CA ILE A 94 21.36 11.71 0.02
C ILE A 94 22.36 12.87 -0.02
N ARG A 95 22.22 13.81 0.93
CA ARG A 95 23.12 14.93 1.24
C ARG A 95 24.62 14.61 1.26
N ASN A 96 25.00 13.36 1.52
CA ASN A 96 26.41 12.95 1.65
C ASN A 96 27.02 12.38 0.36
N SER A 97 26.24 12.26 -0.71
CA SER A 97 26.67 11.64 -1.98
C SER A 97 26.73 12.64 -3.15
N LEU A 98 27.35 12.17 -4.25
CA LEU A 98 27.44 12.72 -5.61
C LEU A 98 27.69 14.23 -5.77
N ALA A 99 26.74 15.11 -5.44
CA ALA A 99 26.83 16.56 -5.66
C ALA A 99 28.13 17.17 -5.09
N LYS A 100 28.48 16.84 -3.83
CA LYS A 100 29.73 17.30 -3.19
C LYS A 100 30.99 16.80 -3.90
N GLU A 101 30.96 15.58 -4.45
CA GLU A 101 32.12 15.01 -5.13
C GLU A 101 32.30 15.62 -6.53
N ILE A 102 31.21 15.73 -7.30
CA ILE A 102 31.21 16.41 -8.61
C ILE A 102 31.66 17.86 -8.43
N LYS A 103 31.09 18.60 -7.46
CA LYS A 103 31.49 19.97 -7.13
C LYS A 103 32.98 20.08 -6.83
N LYS A 104 33.50 19.19 -5.97
CA LYS A 104 34.94 19.15 -5.66
C LYS A 104 35.80 18.90 -6.91
N ARG A 105 35.44 17.94 -7.77
CA ARG A 105 36.17 17.64 -9.02
C ARG A 105 36.12 18.83 -10.00
N VAL A 106 34.98 19.48 -10.13
CA VAL A 106 34.78 20.69 -10.97
C VAL A 106 35.59 21.88 -10.41
N ASP A 107 35.62 22.07 -9.09
CA ASP A 107 36.45 23.09 -8.43
C ASP A 107 37.95 22.79 -8.57
N GLU A 108 38.36 21.53 -8.65
CA GLU A 108 39.74 21.14 -8.96
C GLU A 108 40.07 21.48 -10.42
N ILE A 109 39.25 21.09 -11.40
CA ILE A 109 39.41 21.44 -12.82
C ILE A 109 39.49 22.96 -13.02
N SER A 110 38.59 23.73 -12.38
CA SER A 110 38.59 25.20 -12.42
C SER A 110 39.90 25.77 -11.87
N ARG A 111 40.39 25.28 -10.72
CA ARG A 111 41.67 25.73 -10.13
C ARG A 111 42.89 25.39 -10.99
N GLU A 112 42.87 24.31 -11.75
CA GLU A 112 43.99 23.92 -12.63
C GLU A 112 43.99 24.65 -13.99
N THR A 113 42.83 25.16 -14.41
CA THR A 113 42.66 25.90 -15.67
C THR A 113 42.76 27.42 -15.50
N ILE A 114 42.56 27.95 -14.28
CA ILE A 114 42.77 29.37 -13.94
C ILE A 114 44.27 29.73 -13.78
N LYS A 115 45.14 28.77 -13.46
CA LYS A 115 46.56 29.07 -13.20
C LYS A 115 47.43 29.08 -14.45
N ASP A 116 48.22 30.14 -14.59
CA ASP A 116 49.24 30.33 -15.63
C ASP A 116 50.32 29.24 -15.68
N ASP A 117 50.51 28.45 -14.61
CA ASP A 117 51.54 27.41 -14.50
C ASP A 117 51.12 26.03 -15.04
N LYS A 118 49.84 25.83 -15.39
CA LYS A 118 49.31 24.57 -15.93
C LYS A 118 48.64 24.71 -17.29
N HIS A 119 47.44 25.30 -17.33
CA HIS A 119 46.55 25.27 -18.51
C HIS A 119 45.88 26.64 -18.82
N PRO A 120 46.63 27.76 -18.94
CA PRO A 120 46.08 29.12 -19.09
C PRO A 120 45.25 29.42 -20.34
N HIS A 121 45.08 28.46 -21.25
CA HIS A 121 44.35 28.64 -22.50
C HIS A 121 42.95 27.99 -22.49
N ILE A 122 42.48 27.50 -21.35
CA ILE A 122 41.15 26.90 -21.20
C ILE A 122 40.18 27.94 -20.60
N GLU A 123 39.21 28.36 -21.40
CA GLU A 123 38.16 29.27 -20.96
C GLU A 123 37.28 28.65 -19.86
N GLN A 124 36.88 29.44 -18.86
CA GLN A 124 36.04 28.97 -17.75
C GLN A 124 34.55 28.86 -18.11
N THR A 125 34.14 29.23 -19.33
CA THR A 125 32.73 29.37 -19.75
C THR A 125 31.89 28.11 -19.51
N GLU A 126 32.37 26.93 -19.94
CA GLU A 126 31.65 25.67 -19.70
C GLU A 126 31.78 25.17 -18.24
N ILE A 127 32.86 25.55 -17.54
CA ILE A 127 33.08 25.20 -16.13
C ILE A 127 32.11 25.97 -15.22
N GLU A 128 31.89 27.26 -15.46
CA GLU A 128 30.93 28.06 -14.70
C GLU A 128 29.47 27.68 -14.97
N LYS A 129 29.14 27.26 -16.21
CA LYS A 129 27.82 26.64 -16.50
C LYS A 129 27.60 25.41 -15.62
N ILE A 130 28.56 24.48 -15.61
CA ILE A 130 28.40 23.22 -14.85
C ILE A 130 28.36 23.48 -13.33
N LYS A 131 29.08 24.47 -12.81
CA LYS A 131 28.93 24.93 -11.41
C LYS A 131 27.51 25.45 -11.14
N THR A 132 26.94 26.23 -12.06
CA THR A 132 25.59 26.78 -11.93
C THR A 132 24.53 25.67 -11.86
N GLU A 133 24.64 24.65 -12.73
CA GLU A 133 23.75 23.48 -12.68
C GLU A 133 23.92 22.67 -11.40
N ILE A 134 25.15 22.49 -10.90
CA ILE A 134 25.42 21.84 -9.61
C ILE A 134 24.77 22.62 -8.44
N GLU A 135 24.83 23.95 -8.45
CA GLU A 135 24.16 24.78 -7.44
C GLU A 135 22.62 24.74 -7.54
N LYS A 136 22.07 24.56 -8.75
CA LYS A 136 20.63 24.34 -8.96
C LYS A 136 20.22 22.98 -8.37
N PHE A 137 20.93 21.92 -8.73
CA PHE A 137 20.71 20.57 -8.22
C PHE A 137 20.85 20.48 -6.69
N GLU A 138 21.85 21.14 -6.09
CA GLU A 138 22.01 21.23 -4.63
C GLU A 138 20.78 21.87 -3.93
N LYS A 139 20.09 22.82 -4.60
CA LYS A 139 18.86 23.44 -4.07
C LYS A 139 17.64 22.53 -4.24
N GLU A 140 17.51 21.88 -5.40
CA GLU A 140 16.40 20.95 -5.69
C GLU A 140 16.44 19.74 -4.74
N VAL A 141 17.59 19.10 -4.56
CA VAL A 141 17.79 18.00 -3.59
C VAL A 141 17.46 18.45 -2.16
N LYS A 142 17.89 19.66 -1.76
CA LYS A 142 17.57 20.21 -0.44
C LYS A 142 16.06 20.45 -0.26
N SER A 143 15.38 20.96 -1.30
CA SER A 143 13.92 21.16 -1.26
C SER A 143 13.17 19.83 -1.17
N PHE A 144 13.61 18.82 -1.91
CA PHE A 144 13.11 17.44 -1.81
C PHE A 144 13.29 16.87 -0.39
N GLU A 145 14.50 16.97 0.19
CA GLU A 145 14.78 16.55 1.58
C GLU A 145 13.80 17.22 2.56
N GLU A 146 13.68 18.56 2.50
CA GLU A 146 12.82 19.34 3.40
C GLU A 146 11.32 18.97 3.24
N ASN A 147 10.85 18.78 2.00
CA ASN A 147 9.46 18.41 1.70
C ASN A 147 9.09 17.01 2.19
N ILE A 148 9.93 15.99 1.92
CA ILE A 148 9.67 14.61 2.35
C ILE A 148 9.78 14.49 3.87
N LEU A 149 10.80 15.09 4.50
CA LEU A 149 10.94 15.08 5.97
C LEU A 149 9.76 15.77 6.67
N LYS A 150 9.19 16.84 6.07
CA LYS A 150 7.96 17.48 6.56
C LYS A 150 6.74 16.57 6.46
N ARG A 151 6.57 15.84 5.34
CA ARG A 151 5.49 14.84 5.17
C ARG A 151 5.62 13.69 6.18
N ILE A 152 6.83 13.16 6.37
CA ILE A 152 7.11 12.14 7.39
C ILE A 152 6.74 12.67 8.78
N SER A 153 7.22 13.86 9.17
CA SER A 153 6.93 14.43 10.49
C SER A 153 5.43 14.69 10.75
N THR A 154 4.64 14.92 9.70
CA THR A 154 3.17 15.03 9.80
C THR A 154 2.57 13.65 10.07
N THR A 155 2.93 12.66 9.26
CA THR A 155 2.46 11.26 9.39
C THR A 155 2.84 10.65 10.74
N GLU A 156 4.04 10.94 11.25
CA GLU A 156 4.49 10.50 12.58
C GLU A 156 3.63 11.06 13.72
N LYS A 157 3.13 12.29 13.60
CA LYS A 157 2.21 12.88 14.58
C LYS A 157 0.86 12.18 14.54
N GLU A 158 0.29 12.00 13.35
CA GLU A 158 -0.99 11.29 13.16
C GLU A 158 -0.94 9.88 13.78
N ILE A 159 0.13 9.12 13.53
CA ILE A 159 0.34 7.79 14.13
C ILE A 159 0.45 7.88 15.67
N LEU A 160 1.16 8.87 16.21
CA LEU A 160 1.31 9.01 17.66
C LEU A 160 0.03 9.52 18.37
N GLU A 161 -0.81 10.28 17.67
CA GLU A 161 -2.12 10.76 18.14
C GLU A 161 -3.15 9.63 18.28
N MET A 162 -2.95 8.48 17.62
CA MET A 162 -3.73 7.24 17.84
C MET A 162 -3.68 6.75 19.29
N LYS A 163 -2.73 7.20 20.12
CA LYS A 163 -2.73 6.91 21.57
C LYS A 163 -3.89 7.56 22.34
N SER A 164 -4.50 8.58 21.74
CA SER A 164 -5.64 9.35 22.27
C SER A 164 -6.89 9.25 21.39
N ASN A 165 -6.74 9.07 20.08
CA ASN A 165 -7.83 8.93 19.12
C ASN A 165 -7.62 7.67 18.27
N ASP A 166 -7.94 6.52 18.86
CA ASP A 166 -7.59 5.17 18.40
C ASP A 166 -8.68 4.63 17.46
N ASP A 167 -8.63 4.99 16.18
CA ASP A 167 -9.64 4.62 15.15
C ASP A 167 -9.80 3.10 14.99
N ILE A 168 -8.73 2.33 15.20
CA ILE A 168 -8.79 0.87 15.23
C ILE A 168 -9.60 0.39 16.44
N LEU A 169 -9.33 0.91 17.64
CA LEU A 169 -10.10 0.54 18.82
C LEU A 169 -11.59 0.87 18.65
N GLU A 170 -11.91 2.07 18.16
CA GLU A 170 -13.30 2.50 17.91
C GLU A 170 -13.99 1.58 16.89
N ALA A 171 -13.32 1.22 15.78
CA ALA A 171 -13.87 0.29 14.80
C ALA A 171 -14.11 -1.11 15.39
N LEU A 172 -13.23 -1.58 16.27
CA LEU A 172 -13.40 -2.87 16.96
C LEU A 172 -14.54 -2.84 17.98
N GLU A 173 -14.61 -1.80 18.82
CA GLU A 173 -15.68 -1.61 19.81
C GLU A 173 -17.07 -1.50 19.16
N ASN A 174 -17.17 -0.93 17.96
CA ASN A 174 -18.41 -0.80 17.20
C ASN A 174 -18.81 -2.06 16.40
N SER A 175 -17.83 -2.86 15.94
CA SER A 175 -18.09 -3.94 14.96
C SER A 175 -18.03 -5.36 15.52
N PHE A 176 -17.31 -5.59 16.63
CA PHE A 176 -17.06 -6.93 17.16
C PHE A 176 -17.84 -7.22 18.44
N ASN A 177 -18.45 -8.40 18.49
CA ASN A 177 -18.96 -8.95 19.74
C ASN A 177 -17.84 -9.67 20.50
N VAL A 178 -17.73 -9.48 21.82
CA VAL A 178 -16.70 -10.15 22.63
C VAL A 178 -17.30 -11.32 23.43
N GLY A 179 -16.56 -12.42 23.54
CA GLY A 179 -16.87 -13.56 24.40
C GLY A 179 -16.83 -13.22 25.89
N ARG A 180 -17.29 -14.15 26.74
CA ARG A 180 -17.13 -14.00 28.19
C ARG A 180 -15.68 -14.21 28.64
N GLU A 181 -15.32 -13.58 29.76
CA GLU A 181 -14.13 -13.96 30.50
C GLU A 181 -14.27 -15.39 31.07
N PHE A 182 -13.17 -16.15 31.03
CA PHE A 182 -13.05 -17.42 31.74
C PHE A 182 -12.60 -17.15 33.18
N THR A 183 -13.27 -17.80 34.12
CA THR A 183 -12.90 -17.74 35.54
C THR A 183 -11.51 -18.31 35.77
N TYR A 184 -10.87 -17.91 36.88
CA TYR A 184 -9.53 -18.39 37.22
C TYR A 184 -9.45 -19.93 37.29
N ASP A 185 -10.48 -20.59 37.82
CA ASP A 185 -10.52 -22.06 37.94
C ASP A 185 -10.65 -22.75 36.57
N GLU A 186 -11.39 -22.14 35.62
CA GLU A 186 -11.43 -22.59 34.22
C GLU A 186 -10.06 -22.44 33.55
N VAL A 187 -9.41 -21.29 33.72
CA VAL A 187 -8.05 -21.05 33.20
C VAL A 187 -7.05 -22.05 33.78
N ILE A 188 -7.09 -22.32 35.09
CA ILE A 188 -6.22 -23.34 35.71
C ILE A 188 -6.50 -24.73 35.12
N SER A 189 -7.76 -25.11 34.95
CA SER A 189 -8.14 -26.40 34.32
C SER A 189 -7.58 -26.51 32.90
N ILE A 190 -7.62 -25.42 32.12
CA ILE A 190 -7.01 -25.33 30.78
C ILE A 190 -5.48 -25.49 30.86
N THR A 191 -4.80 -24.93 31.87
CA THR A 191 -3.34 -25.15 32.04
C THR A 191 -2.98 -26.59 32.41
N GLU A 192 -3.89 -27.35 33.03
CA GLU A 192 -3.67 -28.77 33.34
C GLU A 192 -3.78 -29.63 32.08
N GLU A 193 -4.78 -29.38 31.23
CA GLU A 193 -4.88 -29.98 29.89
C GLU A 193 -3.67 -29.57 29.02
N GLY A 194 -3.31 -28.29 29.05
CA GLY A 194 -2.23 -27.70 28.27
C GLY A 194 -0.86 -28.32 28.55
N LYS A 195 -0.57 -28.73 29.79
CA LYS A 195 0.68 -29.47 30.11
C LYS A 195 0.78 -30.74 29.28
N HIS A 196 -0.30 -31.53 29.20
CA HIS A 196 -0.33 -32.74 28.39
C HIS A 196 -0.25 -32.41 26.90
N ARG A 197 -1.00 -31.42 26.42
CA ARG A 197 -0.91 -30.99 25.01
C ARG A 197 0.52 -30.62 24.62
N TYR A 198 1.18 -29.79 25.40
CA TYR A 198 2.49 -29.23 25.03
C TYR A 198 3.63 -30.25 25.21
N GLU A 199 3.51 -31.20 26.14
CA GLU A 199 4.40 -32.36 26.24
C GLU A 199 4.43 -33.18 24.94
N PHE A 200 3.28 -33.31 24.28
CA PHE A 200 3.11 -34.09 23.04
C PHE A 200 3.02 -33.22 21.76
N LYS A 201 3.31 -31.92 21.83
CA LYS A 201 3.17 -30.94 20.72
C LYS A 201 1.79 -31.00 20.02
N ILE A 202 0.73 -31.10 20.82
CA ILE A 202 -0.67 -31.01 20.37
C ILE A 202 -1.07 -29.53 20.36
N PRO A 203 -1.59 -28.99 19.24
CA PRO A 203 -1.88 -27.57 19.11
C PRO A 203 -3.10 -27.11 19.94
N PRO A 204 -3.29 -25.80 20.15
CA PRO A 204 -2.34 -24.71 19.86
C PRO A 204 -1.63 -24.17 21.11
N GLY A 205 -0.53 -23.46 20.90
CA GLY A 205 0.27 -22.76 21.91
C GLY A 205 1.50 -23.51 22.42
N TYR A 206 1.86 -24.68 21.89
CA TYR A 206 3.01 -25.43 22.39
C TYR A 206 4.36 -24.76 22.08
N GLY A 207 4.41 -23.90 21.05
CA GLY A 207 5.61 -23.11 20.72
C GLY A 207 6.00 -22.12 21.82
N ASP A 208 5.04 -21.67 22.63
CA ASP A 208 5.27 -20.73 23.72
C ASP A 208 5.97 -21.35 24.93
N LEU A 209 5.96 -22.69 25.09
CA LEU A 209 6.58 -23.38 26.24
C LEU A 209 8.08 -23.10 26.36
N GLN A 210 8.76 -22.81 25.24
CA GLN A 210 10.20 -22.53 25.20
C GLN A 210 10.55 -21.04 25.31
N GLN A 211 9.56 -20.13 25.24
CA GLN A 211 9.80 -18.70 25.29
C GLN A 211 10.07 -18.22 26.72
N ARG A 212 11.23 -17.61 26.95
CA ARG A 212 11.69 -17.19 28.29
C ARG A 212 10.91 -16.00 28.88
N GLU A 213 10.13 -15.30 28.07
CA GLU A 213 9.42 -14.08 28.45
C GLU A 213 8.03 -14.37 29.03
N LYS A 214 7.28 -15.31 28.45
CA LYS A 214 5.95 -15.72 28.90
C LYS A 214 6.05 -16.49 30.24
N LYS A 215 5.18 -16.17 31.20
CA LYS A 215 5.19 -16.78 32.55
C LYS A 215 3.80 -17.15 33.05
N GLY A 216 3.71 -18.28 33.75
CA GLY A 216 2.45 -18.74 34.34
C GLY A 216 1.39 -19.04 33.28
N THR A 217 0.18 -18.53 33.47
CA THR A 217 -0.95 -18.73 32.55
C THR A 217 -0.71 -18.13 31.15
N GLN A 218 0.20 -17.17 31.00
CA GLN A 218 0.54 -16.56 29.70
C GLN A 218 1.11 -17.56 28.69
N ILE A 219 1.68 -18.68 29.15
CA ILE A 219 2.19 -19.76 28.30
C ILE A 219 1.03 -20.49 27.59
N PHE A 220 -0.20 -20.37 28.12
CA PHE A 220 -1.40 -21.04 27.61
C PHE A 220 -2.38 -20.08 26.91
N GLY A 221 -1.93 -18.88 26.49
CA GLY A 221 -2.79 -17.85 25.88
C GLY A 221 -3.56 -18.36 24.66
N ASP A 222 -2.83 -18.88 23.67
CA ASP A 222 -3.35 -19.52 22.46
C ASP A 222 -4.35 -20.66 22.77
N LEU A 223 -4.07 -21.48 23.78
CA LEU A 223 -4.97 -22.56 24.21
C LEU A 223 -6.24 -22.01 24.89
N ILE A 224 -6.15 -20.91 25.65
CA ILE A 224 -7.32 -20.22 26.23
C ILE A 224 -8.19 -19.64 25.10
N ILE A 225 -7.58 -19.00 24.10
CA ILE A 225 -8.24 -18.51 22.88
C ILE A 225 -8.98 -19.65 22.19
N TRP A 226 -8.31 -20.78 21.96
CA TRP A 226 -8.92 -21.96 21.33
C TRP A 226 -10.10 -22.51 22.13
N LYS A 227 -9.99 -22.60 23.46
CA LYS A 227 -11.08 -23.07 24.33
C LYS A 227 -12.27 -22.10 24.35
N GLN A 228 -12.05 -20.80 24.21
CA GLN A 228 -13.13 -19.81 24.01
C GLN A 228 -13.82 -19.98 22.65
N ILE A 229 -13.08 -20.25 21.56
CA ILE A 229 -13.65 -20.57 20.23
C ILE A 229 -14.48 -21.88 20.30
N LEU A 230 -14.02 -22.89 21.03
CA LEU A 230 -14.75 -24.15 21.23
C LEU A 230 -16.05 -23.95 22.02
N GLU A 231 -16.08 -23.09 23.04
CA GLU A 231 -17.32 -22.75 23.76
C GLU A 231 -18.29 -21.99 22.84
N PHE A 232 -17.83 -20.94 22.16
CA PHE A 232 -18.66 -20.12 21.28
C PHE A 232 -19.28 -20.95 20.14
N SER A 233 -18.47 -21.77 19.46
CA SER A 233 -18.94 -22.67 18.40
C SER A 233 -19.96 -23.70 18.89
N LYS A 234 -19.87 -24.14 20.15
CA LYS A 234 -20.85 -25.05 20.78
C LYS A 234 -22.20 -24.39 20.99
N GLU A 235 -22.19 -23.12 21.41
CA GLU A 235 -23.38 -22.32 21.66
C GLU A 235 -24.07 -21.92 20.34
N LYS A 236 -23.33 -21.29 19.42
CA LYS A 236 -23.89 -20.73 18.17
C LYS A 236 -24.08 -21.76 17.07
N LYS A 237 -23.28 -22.83 17.04
CA LYS A 237 -23.23 -23.86 15.99
C LYS A 237 -22.99 -23.31 14.58
N MET A 238 -22.28 -22.19 14.49
CA MET A 238 -21.82 -21.60 13.22
C MET A 238 -20.40 -22.10 12.91
N PRO A 239 -20.04 -22.24 11.62
CA PRO A 239 -18.64 -22.43 11.23
C PRO A 239 -17.76 -21.27 11.70
N VAL A 240 -16.46 -21.50 11.78
CA VAL A 240 -15.49 -20.49 12.24
C VAL A 240 -14.37 -20.33 11.21
N ILE A 241 -14.09 -19.08 10.83
CA ILE A 241 -12.86 -18.68 10.16
C ILE A 241 -12.02 -17.94 11.19
N PHE A 242 -10.79 -18.39 11.47
CA PHE A 242 -9.87 -17.75 12.41
C PHE A 242 -8.72 -17.04 11.67
N ILE A 243 -8.53 -15.75 11.94
CA ILE A 243 -7.55 -14.89 11.27
C ILE A 243 -6.39 -14.61 12.23
N THR A 244 -5.19 -15.09 11.91
CA THR A 244 -3.97 -14.88 12.72
C THR A 244 -2.74 -14.68 11.85
N ASN A 245 -1.83 -13.81 12.30
CA ASN A 245 -0.51 -13.62 11.72
C ASN A 245 0.59 -14.28 12.57
N ASP A 246 0.24 -14.98 13.67
CA ASP A 246 1.19 -15.72 14.52
C ASP A 246 1.40 -17.15 14.00
N ILE A 247 2.03 -17.23 12.83
CA ILE A 247 2.13 -18.45 12.01
C ILE A 247 3.56 -19.00 11.88
N LYS A 248 4.57 -18.30 12.43
CA LYS A 248 5.98 -18.70 12.42
C LYS A 248 6.40 -19.70 13.51
N LYS A 249 5.49 -20.06 14.43
CA LYS A 249 5.76 -21.00 15.53
C LYS A 249 5.49 -22.44 15.10
N ASP A 250 6.53 -23.22 14.75
CA ASP A 250 6.55 -24.70 14.75
C ASP A 250 5.25 -25.45 14.32
N ASP A 251 4.55 -25.03 13.25
CA ASP A 251 3.25 -25.57 12.80
C ASP A 251 2.12 -25.55 13.90
N ASP A 252 2.16 -24.65 14.88
CA ASP A 252 1.36 -24.65 16.13
C ASP A 252 -0.13 -24.35 15.94
N TRP A 253 -0.51 -23.65 14.85
CA TRP A 253 -1.91 -23.41 14.49
C TRP A 253 -2.28 -24.03 13.13
N CYS A 254 -1.37 -23.95 12.17
CA CYS A 254 -1.59 -24.32 10.79
C CYS A 254 -0.32 -24.86 10.15
N TYR A 255 -0.49 -25.55 9.03
CA TYR A 255 0.59 -25.77 8.08
C TYR A 255 0.74 -24.52 7.21
N LEU A 256 1.97 -24.03 7.11
CA LEU A 256 2.36 -23.09 6.07
C LEU A 256 2.43 -23.81 4.71
N ASP A 257 2.00 -23.13 3.66
CA ASP A 257 2.21 -23.60 2.30
C ASP A 257 3.69 -23.43 1.99
N LYS A 258 4.47 -24.50 2.05
CA LYS A 258 5.93 -24.49 1.81
C LYS A 258 6.32 -24.31 0.34
N SER A 259 5.33 -24.23 -0.56
CA SER A 259 5.49 -23.80 -1.95
C SER A 259 4.99 -22.36 -2.17
N ALA A 260 4.28 -21.80 -1.19
CA ALA A 260 4.19 -20.37 -0.99
C ALA A 260 5.21 -19.94 0.07
N THR A 261 5.34 -18.64 0.18
CA THR A 261 6.68 -18.09 0.21
C THR A 261 6.71 -16.67 0.79
N GLU A 262 5.53 -16.04 0.85
CA GLU A 262 5.09 -15.36 2.05
C GLU A 262 4.67 -16.39 3.10
N ASP A 263 4.59 -16.01 4.38
CA ASP A 263 4.04 -16.87 5.42
C ASP A 263 2.52 -17.06 5.19
N ARG A 264 2.16 -18.04 4.35
CA ARG A 264 0.80 -18.26 3.86
C ARG A 264 0.19 -19.53 4.46
N ILE A 265 -1.01 -19.43 5.01
CA ILE A 265 -1.70 -20.59 5.61
C ILE A 265 -2.18 -21.53 4.48
N LEU A 266 -1.67 -22.77 4.46
CA LEU A 266 -2.15 -23.84 3.57
C LEU A 266 -3.44 -24.46 4.10
N ALA A 267 -3.40 -24.86 5.38
CA ALA A 267 -4.50 -25.51 6.07
C ALA A 267 -4.30 -25.41 7.60
N PRO A 268 -5.38 -25.32 8.40
CA PRO A 268 -5.30 -25.51 9.84
C PRO A 268 -4.81 -26.93 10.18
N ARG A 269 -4.20 -27.08 11.36
CA ARG A 269 -3.81 -28.41 11.88
C ARG A 269 -5.00 -29.35 12.00
N GLU A 270 -4.83 -30.62 11.61
CA GLU A 270 -5.93 -31.59 11.60
C GLU A 270 -6.51 -31.87 12.99
N GLU A 271 -5.70 -31.71 14.04
CA GLU A 271 -6.15 -31.83 15.43
C GLU A 271 -7.19 -30.76 15.77
N LEU A 272 -7.01 -29.52 15.29
CA LEU A 272 -7.94 -28.41 15.53
C LEU A 272 -9.25 -28.62 14.75
N ILE A 273 -9.14 -28.96 13.46
CA ILE A 273 -10.30 -29.29 12.60
C ILE A 273 -11.10 -30.46 13.20
N LYS A 274 -10.40 -31.46 13.76
CA LYS A 274 -11.04 -32.59 14.41
C LYS A 274 -11.68 -32.22 15.75
N GLU A 275 -10.99 -31.47 16.62
CA GLU A 275 -11.50 -31.12 17.95
C GLU A 275 -12.78 -30.29 17.84
N ILE A 276 -12.81 -29.23 17.03
CA ILE A 276 -14.01 -28.39 16.89
C ILE A 276 -15.17 -29.13 16.19
N LYS A 277 -14.87 -30.05 15.28
CA LYS A 277 -15.88 -30.91 14.66
C LYS A 277 -16.48 -31.89 15.65
N ASP A 278 -15.67 -32.59 16.45
CA ASP A 278 -16.15 -33.54 17.46
C ASP A 278 -16.84 -32.81 18.64
N HIS A 279 -16.38 -31.61 18.97
CA HIS A 279 -16.95 -30.79 20.05
C HIS A 279 -18.28 -30.14 19.66
N SER A 280 -18.31 -29.45 18.52
CA SER A 280 -19.40 -28.53 18.15
C SER A 280 -20.16 -28.94 16.87
N ASN A 281 -19.63 -29.90 16.10
CA ASN A 281 -20.14 -30.31 14.78
C ASN A 281 -20.28 -29.13 13.79
N VAL A 282 -19.25 -28.27 13.76
CA VAL A 282 -19.11 -27.16 12.82
C VAL A 282 -17.82 -27.32 11.99
N GLU A 283 -17.71 -26.54 10.91
CA GLU A 283 -16.51 -26.45 10.09
C GLU A 283 -15.57 -25.36 10.62
N PHE A 284 -14.27 -25.52 10.39
CA PHE A 284 -13.23 -24.59 10.82
C PHE A 284 -12.22 -24.37 9.70
N TRP A 285 -11.80 -23.12 9.50
CA TRP A 285 -10.71 -22.76 8.59
C TRP A 285 -9.92 -21.56 9.11
N MET A 286 -8.78 -21.28 8.48
CA MET A 286 -7.84 -20.23 8.90
C MET A 286 -7.27 -19.46 7.71
N TYR A 287 -6.96 -18.18 7.93
CA TYR A 287 -6.24 -17.31 7.00
C TYR A 287 -5.27 -16.40 7.78
N ASN A 288 -4.19 -15.96 7.15
CA ASN A 288 -3.48 -14.76 7.59
C ASN A 288 -4.27 -13.49 7.17
N LEU A 289 -3.85 -12.31 7.61
CA LEU A 289 -4.53 -11.06 7.26
C LEU A 289 -4.52 -10.75 5.74
N PRO A 290 -3.39 -10.86 4.99
CA PRO A 290 -3.40 -10.69 3.54
C PRO A 290 -4.36 -11.65 2.80
N GLN A 291 -4.35 -12.95 3.13
CA GLN A 291 -5.28 -13.94 2.59
C GLN A 291 -6.73 -13.56 2.88
N PHE A 292 -7.03 -13.10 4.10
CA PHE A 292 -8.37 -12.64 4.46
C PHE A 292 -8.82 -11.47 3.59
N LEU A 293 -7.97 -10.45 3.38
CA LEU A 293 -8.29 -9.29 2.54
C LEU A 293 -8.47 -9.68 1.06
N PHE A 294 -7.60 -10.54 0.53
CA PHE A 294 -7.74 -11.07 -0.83
C PHE A 294 -9.05 -11.84 -1.03
N LYS A 295 -9.41 -12.70 -0.07
CA LYS A 295 -10.66 -13.48 -0.13
C LYS A 295 -11.89 -12.60 0.11
N ALA A 296 -11.78 -11.50 0.85
CA ALA A 296 -12.85 -10.52 1.00
C ALA A 296 -13.21 -9.83 -0.33
N ASN A 297 -12.24 -9.54 -1.20
CA ASN A 297 -12.55 -9.09 -2.57
C ASN A 297 -13.42 -10.10 -3.33
N LYS A 298 -13.07 -11.40 -3.26
CA LYS A 298 -13.79 -12.47 -3.98
C LYS A 298 -15.21 -12.69 -3.45
N TYR A 299 -15.41 -12.67 -2.12
CA TYR A 299 -16.66 -13.13 -1.49
C TYR A 299 -17.53 -12.03 -0.87
N LEU A 300 -17.01 -10.82 -0.68
CA LEU A 300 -17.75 -9.66 -0.13
C LEU A 300 -17.83 -8.48 -1.12
N GLU A 301 -17.37 -8.67 -2.37
CA GLU A 301 -17.26 -7.63 -3.40
C GLU A 301 -16.47 -6.38 -2.94
N ALA A 302 -15.56 -6.57 -1.98
CA ALA A 302 -14.64 -5.52 -1.56
C ALA A 302 -13.73 -5.10 -2.74
N LYS A 303 -13.40 -3.82 -2.80
CA LYS A 303 -12.75 -3.17 -3.93
C LYS A 303 -11.28 -2.88 -3.66
N PHE A 304 -10.58 -3.70 -2.87
CA PHE A 304 -9.15 -3.50 -2.65
C PHE A 304 -8.40 -3.78 -3.95
N SER A 305 -7.60 -2.82 -4.42
CA SER A 305 -6.68 -3.07 -5.54
C SER A 305 -5.69 -4.18 -5.17
N PRO A 306 -5.34 -5.09 -6.09
CA PRO A 306 -4.31 -6.11 -5.85
C PRO A 306 -3.00 -5.51 -5.30
N GLN A 307 -2.57 -4.36 -5.83
CA GLN A 307 -1.45 -3.57 -5.29
C GLN A 307 -1.59 -3.23 -3.79
N THR A 308 -2.80 -2.92 -3.31
CA THR A 308 -3.01 -2.65 -1.88
C THR A 308 -2.79 -3.90 -1.04
N ILE A 309 -3.27 -5.05 -1.50
CA ILE A 309 -3.06 -6.33 -0.82
C ILE A 309 -1.57 -6.72 -0.85
N GLN A 310 -0.90 -6.56 -1.99
CA GLN A 310 0.54 -6.77 -2.13
C GLN A 310 1.34 -5.87 -1.19
N ASN A 311 1.03 -4.57 -1.15
CA ASN A 311 1.69 -3.63 -0.26
C ASN A 311 1.52 -4.04 1.20
N ILE A 312 0.35 -4.55 1.58
CA ILE A 312 0.11 -5.10 2.93
C ILE A 312 0.96 -6.36 3.16
N THR A 313 0.95 -7.33 2.24
CA THR A 313 1.82 -8.53 2.26
C THR A 313 3.28 -8.15 2.46
N GLN A 314 3.84 -7.29 1.60
CA GLN A 314 5.23 -6.85 1.69
C GLN A 314 5.51 -6.10 3.00
N PHE A 315 4.61 -5.22 3.45
CA PHE A 315 4.81 -4.43 4.67
C PHE A 315 4.81 -5.29 5.95
N LEU A 316 3.97 -6.33 5.98
CA LEU A 316 3.87 -7.28 7.08
C LEU A 316 4.98 -8.35 7.05
N ASN A 317 5.41 -8.80 5.87
CA ASN A 317 6.43 -9.84 5.72
C ASN A 317 7.87 -9.30 5.82
N THR A 318 8.11 -8.02 5.53
CA THR A 318 9.38 -7.31 5.81
C THR A 318 9.63 -7.05 7.31
N LYS A 319 9.17 -7.95 8.18
CA LYS A 319 9.55 -8.03 9.60
C LYS A 319 10.89 -8.72 9.81
N ASP A 320 11.36 -9.52 8.83
CA ASP A 320 12.72 -10.08 8.82
C ASP A 320 13.70 -9.14 8.12
N ILE A 321 14.76 -8.77 8.85
CA ILE A 321 15.79 -7.80 8.40
C ILE A 321 16.77 -8.52 7.46
N LYS A 322 16.42 -8.62 6.17
CA LYS A 322 17.42 -8.85 5.09
C LYS A 322 18.37 -7.64 5.02
N GLY A 323 19.63 -7.87 4.64
CA GLY A 323 20.64 -6.80 4.53
C GLY A 323 20.43 -5.90 3.32
N ASP A 324 21.30 -4.90 3.14
CA ASP A 324 21.39 -4.12 1.89
C ASP A 324 22.48 -4.68 0.94
N TYR A 325 23.06 -5.84 1.25
CA TYR A 325 24.19 -6.45 0.53
C TYR A 325 23.90 -7.91 0.16
N LEU A 326 24.37 -8.31 -1.02
CA LEU A 326 24.66 -9.72 -1.32
C LEU A 326 26.13 -9.97 -0.96
N ARG A 327 26.36 -10.84 0.03
CA ARG A 327 27.69 -11.35 0.37
C ARG A 327 27.76 -12.84 0.12
N PHE A 328 28.82 -13.28 -0.55
CA PHE A 328 29.07 -14.68 -0.80
C PHE A 328 30.56 -15.01 -0.79
N LYS A 329 30.86 -16.28 -0.59
CA LYS A 329 32.22 -16.82 -0.55
C LYS A 329 32.44 -17.70 -1.77
N CYS A 330 33.44 -17.37 -2.59
CA CYS A 330 33.84 -18.16 -3.75
C CYS A 330 34.31 -19.56 -3.31
N ASP A 331 33.75 -20.62 -3.92
CA ASP A 331 34.09 -22.01 -3.56
C ASP A 331 35.56 -22.36 -3.90
N SER A 332 36.06 -21.83 -5.01
CA SER A 332 37.40 -22.14 -5.54
C SER A 332 38.55 -21.53 -4.74
N CYS A 333 38.36 -20.35 -4.12
CA CYS A 333 39.44 -19.64 -3.42
C CYS A 333 39.10 -19.15 -2.00
N GLY A 334 37.85 -19.28 -1.57
CA GLY A 334 37.38 -18.82 -0.26
C GLY A 334 37.33 -17.29 -0.09
N LYS A 335 37.55 -16.50 -1.15
CA LYS A 335 37.42 -15.04 -1.12
C LYS A 335 35.95 -14.66 -0.91
N ILE A 336 35.70 -13.73 0.01
CA ILE A 336 34.38 -13.14 0.22
C ILE A 336 34.21 -11.95 -0.72
N HIS A 337 33.10 -11.95 -1.45
CA HIS A 337 32.60 -10.85 -2.26
C HIS A 337 31.43 -10.18 -1.53
N SER A 338 31.20 -8.89 -1.80
CA SER A 338 30.15 -8.10 -1.16
C SER A 338 29.73 -7.00 -2.13
N TYR A 339 28.52 -7.10 -2.66
CA TYR A 339 27.91 -6.13 -3.57
C TYR A 339 26.70 -5.50 -2.89
N HIS A 340 26.54 -4.19 -3.01
CA HIS A 340 25.36 -3.48 -2.53
C HIS A 340 24.20 -3.66 -3.51
N LYS A 341 22.97 -3.77 -3.01
CA LYS A 341 21.79 -4.05 -3.84
C LYS A 341 21.54 -3.06 -5.00
N SER A 342 22.08 -1.83 -4.91
CA SER A 342 21.99 -0.83 -5.99
C SER A 342 22.98 -1.06 -7.14
N GLU A 343 23.82 -2.09 -7.07
CA GLU A 343 24.73 -2.50 -8.15
C GLU A 343 24.07 -3.50 -9.11
N PHE A 344 22.85 -3.95 -8.80
CA PHE A 344 22.08 -4.95 -9.55
C PHE A 344 21.01 -4.27 -10.40
N ASN A 345 20.82 -4.74 -11.62
CA ASN A 345 19.71 -4.36 -12.49
C ASN A 345 18.92 -5.62 -12.83
N LEU A 346 18.21 -6.14 -11.82
CA LEU A 346 17.49 -7.41 -11.88
C LEU A 346 16.34 -7.33 -12.88
N ASP A 347 16.64 -7.67 -14.13
CA ASP A 347 15.69 -7.76 -15.24
C ASP A 347 15.04 -9.15 -15.17
N PHE A 348 13.77 -9.22 -14.78
CA PHE A 348 13.07 -10.45 -14.41
C PHE A 348 12.17 -10.95 -15.55
N ASP A 349 12.57 -12.05 -16.19
CA ASP A 349 11.79 -12.72 -17.23
C ASP A 349 10.79 -13.71 -16.61
N CYS A 350 9.52 -13.70 -17.04
CA CYS A 350 8.54 -14.73 -16.65
C CYS A 350 8.84 -16.07 -17.37
N ILE A 351 9.27 -17.09 -16.60
CA ILE A 351 9.74 -18.38 -17.11
C ILE A 351 8.72 -19.53 -16.97
N GLU A 352 7.80 -19.46 -16.00
CA GLU A 352 6.76 -20.48 -15.80
C GLU A 352 5.46 -19.84 -15.28
N SER A 353 4.31 -20.43 -15.64
CA SER A 353 3.00 -20.02 -15.13
C SER A 353 2.14 -21.27 -14.91
N SER A 354 1.49 -21.38 -13.74
CA SER A 354 0.71 -22.57 -13.36
C SER A 354 -0.61 -22.21 -12.68
N GLU A 355 -1.70 -22.90 -13.04
CA GLU A 355 -3.03 -22.62 -12.48
C GLU A 355 -3.18 -23.16 -11.04
N ARG A 356 -3.60 -22.28 -10.13
CA ARG A 356 -3.84 -22.58 -8.71
C ARG A 356 -5.19 -22.01 -8.24
N SER A 357 -5.58 -22.30 -7.01
CA SER A 357 -6.92 -22.00 -6.45
C SER A 357 -7.30 -20.51 -6.34
N MET A 358 -6.44 -19.58 -6.76
CA MET A 358 -6.63 -18.12 -6.71
C MET A 358 -6.20 -17.43 -8.01
N GLY A 359 -6.08 -18.18 -9.12
CA GLY A 359 -5.56 -17.72 -10.41
C GLY A 359 -4.22 -18.39 -10.77
N PRO A 360 -3.55 -17.93 -11.84
CA PRO A 360 -2.21 -18.38 -12.16
C PRO A 360 -1.21 -17.92 -11.10
N GLU A 361 -0.25 -18.79 -10.81
CA GLU A 361 1.01 -18.48 -10.16
C GLU A 361 2.07 -18.32 -11.25
N ASN A 362 2.61 -17.11 -11.38
CA ASN A 362 3.69 -16.83 -12.31
C ASN A 362 5.04 -16.92 -11.58
N HIS A 363 6.07 -17.35 -12.31
CA HIS A 363 7.44 -17.51 -11.83
C HIS A 363 8.36 -16.75 -12.78
N TYR A 364 9.23 -15.94 -12.20
CA TYR A 364 10.13 -15.03 -12.87
C TYR A 364 11.57 -15.29 -12.44
N GLU A 365 12.54 -15.11 -13.33
CA GLU A 365 13.97 -15.31 -13.05
C GLU A 365 14.79 -14.13 -13.60
N ALA A 366 15.80 -13.69 -12.82
CA ALA A 366 16.83 -12.75 -13.22
C ALA A 366 18.21 -13.34 -12.86
N THR A 367 19.15 -13.33 -13.79
CA THR A 367 20.49 -13.92 -13.59
C THR A 367 21.60 -12.88 -13.66
N GLU A 368 22.49 -12.89 -12.67
CA GLU A 368 23.66 -12.02 -12.57
C GLU A 368 24.95 -12.85 -12.48
N VAL A 369 26.04 -12.39 -13.12
CA VAL A 369 27.28 -13.16 -13.26
C VAL A 369 28.48 -12.37 -12.74
N PHE A 370 29.25 -13.01 -11.85
CA PHE A 370 30.43 -12.44 -11.20
C PHE A 370 31.69 -13.22 -11.53
N ASP A 371 32.73 -12.53 -12.01
CA ASP A 371 34.06 -13.12 -12.17
C ASP A 371 34.90 -12.92 -10.89
N CYS A 372 35.38 -14.02 -10.30
CA CYS A 372 36.34 -13.97 -9.21
C CYS A 372 37.78 -13.88 -9.74
N ASP A 373 38.67 -13.12 -9.06
CA ASP A 373 40.10 -12.97 -9.43
C ASP A 373 40.87 -14.30 -9.62
N CYS A 374 40.34 -15.41 -9.08
CA CYS A 374 40.91 -16.74 -9.25
C CYS A 374 40.52 -17.44 -10.58
N GLY A 375 39.70 -16.81 -11.41
CA GLY A 375 39.15 -17.37 -12.66
C GLY A 375 37.90 -18.24 -12.46
N ASN A 376 37.30 -18.23 -11.26
CA ASN A 376 36.03 -18.88 -10.98
C ASN A 376 34.88 -17.93 -11.31
N GLN A 377 34.01 -18.32 -12.23
CA GLN A 377 32.75 -17.64 -12.48
C GLN A 377 31.72 -18.06 -11.44
N ILE A 378 30.90 -17.11 -10.99
CA ILE A 378 29.89 -17.30 -9.96
C ILE A 378 28.59 -16.72 -10.50
N THR A 379 27.54 -17.53 -10.57
CA THR A 379 26.25 -17.14 -11.15
C THR A 379 25.21 -17.04 -10.03
N ALA A 380 24.53 -15.91 -9.95
CA ALA A 380 23.45 -15.65 -9.02
C ALA A 380 22.11 -15.68 -9.76
N ASN A 381 21.23 -16.62 -9.42
CA ASN A 381 19.86 -16.64 -9.93
C ASN A 381 18.94 -16.10 -8.85
N PHE A 382 18.29 -14.99 -9.17
CA PHE A 382 17.22 -14.36 -8.41
C PHE A 382 15.92 -14.84 -9.01
N GLU A 383 15.15 -15.61 -8.27
CA GLU A 383 13.86 -16.16 -8.71
C GLU A 383 12.77 -15.47 -7.90
N VAL A 384 11.68 -15.04 -8.54
CA VAL A 384 10.54 -14.37 -7.91
C VAL A 384 9.24 -15.01 -8.37
N TRP A 385 8.29 -15.23 -7.45
CA TRP A 385 6.99 -15.80 -7.80
C TRP A 385 5.88 -14.82 -7.46
N GLU A 386 4.80 -14.88 -8.23
CA GLU A 386 3.60 -14.06 -8.11
C GLU A 386 2.40 -14.97 -7.88
N TYR A 387 1.76 -14.90 -6.71
CA TYR A 387 0.50 -15.60 -6.49
C TYR A 387 -0.22 -15.11 -5.23
N PRO A 388 -1.48 -14.64 -5.33
CA PRO A 388 -2.28 -14.47 -6.56
C PRO A 388 -1.70 -13.38 -7.48
N VAL A 389 -2.24 -13.28 -8.70
CA VAL A 389 -1.86 -12.22 -9.65
C VAL A 389 -1.90 -10.85 -8.97
N GLY A 390 -0.84 -10.08 -9.17
CA GLY A 390 -0.58 -8.82 -8.52
C GLY A 390 0.00 -8.93 -7.11
N VAL A 391 0.54 -10.08 -6.65
CA VAL A 391 1.08 -10.25 -5.29
C VAL A 391 2.40 -11.03 -5.29
N HIS A 392 3.48 -10.38 -4.82
CA HIS A 392 4.76 -11.02 -4.54
C HIS A 392 4.60 -12.21 -3.56
N ASN A 393 5.17 -13.37 -3.90
CA ASN A 393 5.15 -14.56 -3.07
C ASN A 393 6.39 -14.59 -2.11
N TYR A 394 7.63 -14.99 -2.40
CA TYR A 394 8.28 -15.32 -3.68
C TYR A 394 9.53 -14.49 -3.99
N ASP A 395 10.61 -14.68 -3.22
CA ASP A 395 11.98 -14.48 -3.65
C ASP A 395 12.92 -15.63 -3.19
N SER A 396 13.60 -16.32 -4.12
CA SER A 396 14.79 -17.14 -3.82
C SER A 396 16.04 -16.62 -4.51
N LEU A 397 17.17 -16.81 -3.85
CA LEU A 397 18.49 -16.52 -4.40
C LEU A 397 19.33 -17.78 -4.29
N THR A 398 19.78 -18.28 -5.43
CA THR A 398 20.74 -19.39 -5.52
C THR A 398 22.07 -18.91 -6.10
N LEU A 399 23.17 -19.55 -5.70
CA LEU A 399 24.50 -19.29 -6.27
C LEU A 399 25.11 -20.58 -6.80
N GLU A 400 25.57 -20.54 -8.05
CA GLU A 400 26.52 -21.52 -8.57
C GLU A 400 27.95 -20.99 -8.39
N GLY A 401 28.85 -21.83 -7.85
CA GLY A 401 30.27 -21.49 -7.65
C GLY A 401 30.59 -20.68 -6.38
N GLY A 402 29.62 -20.45 -5.49
CA GLY A 402 29.86 -19.83 -4.20
C GLY A 402 28.77 -20.08 -3.15
N GLU A 403 29.14 -19.86 -1.88
CA GLU A 403 28.30 -19.99 -0.69
C GLU A 403 27.72 -18.63 -0.27
N ILE A 404 26.39 -18.49 -0.23
CA ILE A 404 25.71 -17.27 0.24
C ILE A 404 25.97 -17.08 1.75
N LEU A 405 26.38 -15.87 2.14
CA LEU A 405 26.59 -15.46 3.53
C LEU A 405 25.55 -14.43 3.99
N GLU A 406 25.08 -13.58 3.08
CA GLU A 406 24.10 -12.51 3.32
C GLU A 406 23.36 -12.22 2.01
N SER A 407 22.07 -11.95 2.09
CA SER A 407 21.23 -11.52 0.96
C SER A 407 20.44 -10.27 1.31
N PHE A 408 19.95 -9.60 0.27
CA PHE A 408 19.07 -8.44 0.37
C PHE A 408 17.64 -8.80 -0.08
N TYR A 409 16.69 -7.91 0.19
CA TYR A 409 15.32 -8.04 -0.31
C TYR A 409 15.21 -7.51 -1.75
N PHE A 410 14.68 -8.33 -2.65
CA PHE A 410 14.38 -8.01 -4.06
C PHE A 410 12.93 -8.39 -4.38
N THR A 411 12.33 -7.70 -5.36
CA THR A 411 10.96 -7.92 -5.83
C THR A 411 10.84 -7.37 -7.25
N ILE A 412 9.82 -7.84 -7.96
CA ILE A 412 9.29 -7.25 -9.19
C ILE A 412 8.19 -6.26 -8.81
N ASP A 413 7.94 -5.25 -9.65
CA ASP A 413 6.66 -4.53 -9.64
C ASP A 413 5.72 -5.22 -10.64
N PHE A 414 4.78 -6.00 -10.11
CA PHE A 414 3.89 -6.85 -10.89
C PHE A 414 2.81 -6.05 -11.65
N PHE A 415 2.82 -4.72 -11.55
CA PHE A 415 1.88 -3.82 -12.22
C PHE A 415 2.57 -2.82 -13.16
N GLU A 416 3.88 -2.93 -13.43
CA GLU A 416 4.55 -2.05 -14.40
C GLU A 416 3.91 -2.14 -15.81
N ASP A 417 3.41 -3.31 -16.21
CA ASP A 417 2.71 -3.53 -17.50
C ASP A 417 1.20 -3.22 -17.48
N ASP A 418 0.55 -3.28 -16.32
CA ASP A 418 -0.89 -2.94 -16.13
C ASP A 418 -1.08 -1.49 -15.64
N TYR A 419 0.01 -0.73 -15.52
CA TYR A 419 0.00 0.71 -15.37
C TYR A 419 -0.52 1.31 -16.69
N GLU A 420 -1.80 1.68 -16.74
CA GLU A 420 -2.10 2.99 -17.30
C GLU A 420 -1.55 3.99 -16.29
N PRO A 421 -0.37 4.60 -16.52
CA PRO A 421 0.11 5.63 -15.63
C PRO A 421 -0.92 6.73 -15.49
N ASP A 422 -1.08 7.25 -14.27
CA ASP A 422 -1.75 8.54 -14.05
C ASP A 422 -0.81 9.71 -14.44
N TYR A 423 -0.21 9.55 -15.63
CA TYR A 423 0.55 10.53 -16.34
C TYR A 423 0.17 10.54 -17.82
N THR A 424 0.11 11.71 -18.41
CA THR A 424 -0.11 11.89 -19.85
C THR A 424 1.05 12.65 -20.49
N ALA A 425 1.18 12.52 -21.81
CA ALA A 425 1.90 13.52 -22.58
C ALA A 425 1.16 14.87 -22.49
N CYS A 426 1.92 15.94 -22.35
CA CYS A 426 1.47 17.32 -22.41
C CYS A 426 1.14 17.68 -23.86
N ASP A 427 -0.10 18.07 -24.12
CA ASP A 427 -0.54 18.47 -25.47
C ASP A 427 0.01 19.86 -25.88
N GLU A 428 0.43 20.68 -24.90
CA GLU A 428 1.03 22.00 -25.13
C GLU A 428 2.52 21.96 -25.49
N CYS A 429 3.25 20.86 -25.22
CA CYS A 429 4.68 20.82 -25.49
C CYS A 429 5.25 19.43 -25.83
N SER A 430 6.27 19.39 -26.68
CA SER A 430 7.02 18.17 -27.02
C SER A 430 8.26 17.94 -26.13
N GLY A 431 8.39 18.68 -25.02
CA GLY A 431 9.48 18.52 -24.06
C GLY A 431 10.81 19.09 -24.53
N ASN A 432 11.90 18.49 -24.09
CA ASN A 432 13.26 18.85 -24.51
C ASN A 432 13.59 18.38 -25.95
N ARG A 433 14.82 18.61 -26.42
CA ARG A 433 15.24 18.23 -27.79
C ARG A 433 15.25 16.72 -28.08
N GLU A 434 15.16 15.90 -27.05
CA GLU A 434 15.14 14.43 -27.11
C GLU A 434 13.74 13.86 -26.84
N GLY A 435 12.72 14.74 -26.68
CA GLY A 435 11.33 14.34 -26.43
C GLY A 435 11.03 14.00 -24.97
N MET A 436 11.89 14.36 -24.02
CA MET A 436 11.71 14.05 -22.60
C MET A 436 11.15 15.26 -21.80
N GLY A 437 10.42 14.96 -20.73
CA GLY A 437 9.89 15.95 -19.78
C GLY A 437 8.52 16.54 -20.15
N ASN A 438 7.93 16.18 -21.29
CA ASN A 438 6.56 16.55 -21.61
C ASN A 438 5.51 15.71 -20.86
N ILE A 439 5.81 15.27 -19.65
CA ILE A 439 4.91 14.44 -18.85
C ILE A 439 4.11 15.36 -17.92
N VAL A 440 2.85 15.01 -17.70
CA VAL A 440 1.92 15.65 -16.77
C VAL A 440 1.46 14.58 -15.80
N HIS A 441 1.68 14.78 -14.50
CA HIS A 441 1.30 13.82 -13.46
C HIS A 441 0.08 14.30 -12.66
N PHE A 442 -0.98 13.50 -12.57
CA PHE A 442 -2.24 13.86 -11.92
C PHE A 442 -2.27 13.46 -10.44
N TRP A 443 -1.63 14.24 -9.58
CA TRP A 443 -1.51 13.92 -8.14
C TRP A 443 -2.24 14.89 -7.20
N SER A 444 -2.90 15.92 -7.74
CA SER A 444 -3.46 17.02 -6.96
C SER A 444 -4.96 17.19 -7.19
N GLU A 445 -5.75 17.30 -6.13
CA GLU A 445 -7.12 17.79 -6.20
C GLU A 445 -7.11 19.32 -6.17
N LEU A 446 -7.80 19.96 -7.12
CA LEU A 446 -8.17 21.38 -7.07
C LEU A 446 -9.66 21.50 -6.73
N GLU A 447 -10.00 22.51 -5.93
CA GLU A 447 -11.39 22.89 -5.68
C GLU A 447 -11.98 23.54 -6.95
N LEU A 448 -13.25 23.26 -7.22
CA LEU A 448 -13.98 23.70 -8.41
C LEU A 448 -15.18 24.53 -7.98
N GLU A 449 -15.10 25.85 -8.18
CA GLU A 449 -16.19 26.78 -7.94
C GLU A 449 -17.31 26.54 -8.98
N ASN A 450 -18.38 25.87 -8.56
CA ASN A 450 -19.42 25.40 -9.47
C ASN A 450 -20.59 26.38 -9.57
N GLU A 451 -20.84 26.91 -10.76
CA GLU A 451 -21.91 27.88 -11.00
C GLU A 451 -23.29 27.26 -11.27
N TYR A 452 -23.37 25.94 -11.50
CA TYR A 452 -24.63 25.26 -11.78
C TYR A 452 -25.54 25.24 -10.55
N ASP A 453 -26.82 25.56 -10.76
CA ASP A 453 -27.84 25.42 -9.72
C ASP A 453 -27.91 23.98 -9.18
N THR A 454 -28.14 23.83 -7.87
CA THR A 454 -28.43 22.59 -7.15
C THR A 454 -29.45 21.64 -7.79
N GLU A 455 -30.36 22.13 -8.65
CA GLU A 455 -31.28 21.29 -9.41
C GLU A 455 -30.64 20.60 -10.65
N ASN A 456 -29.40 20.95 -11.01
CA ASN A 456 -28.70 20.43 -12.18
C ASN A 456 -27.75 19.27 -11.87
N GLU A 457 -27.69 18.26 -12.73
CA GLU A 457 -26.79 17.11 -12.52
C GLU A 457 -25.30 17.49 -12.49
N ASN A 458 -24.88 18.58 -13.13
CA ASN A 458 -23.50 19.05 -13.09
C ASN A 458 -23.14 19.77 -11.77
N SER A 459 -24.11 20.12 -10.90
CA SER A 459 -23.83 20.82 -9.63
C SER A 459 -23.13 19.94 -8.59
N LYS A 460 -23.01 18.63 -8.85
CA LYS A 460 -22.35 17.65 -7.98
C LYS A 460 -20.82 17.68 -8.05
N TYR A 461 -20.23 18.47 -8.94
CA TYR A 461 -18.79 18.54 -9.16
C TYR A 461 -18.18 19.72 -8.40
N ASP A 462 -17.52 19.45 -7.29
CA ASP A 462 -16.88 20.44 -6.40
C ASP A 462 -15.34 20.39 -6.43
N LYS A 463 -14.77 19.43 -7.15
CA LYS A 463 -13.31 19.25 -7.33
C LYS A 463 -12.96 18.65 -8.69
N VAL A 464 -11.70 18.81 -9.09
CA VAL A 464 -11.08 18.09 -10.22
C VAL A 464 -9.71 17.52 -9.84
N VAL A 465 -9.30 16.44 -10.49
CA VAL A 465 -7.90 15.98 -10.41
C VAL A 465 -7.07 16.79 -11.43
N SER A 466 -5.85 17.14 -11.05
CA SER A 466 -5.00 18.09 -11.76
C SER A 466 -3.53 17.71 -11.68
N GLY A 467 -2.76 18.23 -12.65
CA GLY A 467 -1.31 18.09 -12.74
C GLY A 467 -0.72 19.26 -13.53
N ASN A 468 0.58 19.50 -13.38
CA ASN A 468 1.32 20.44 -14.21
C ASN A 468 2.30 19.66 -15.08
N CYS A 469 2.58 20.16 -16.29
CA CYS A 469 3.62 19.58 -17.14
C CYS A 469 5.02 19.83 -16.54
N GLU A 470 5.83 18.78 -16.41
CA GLU A 470 7.18 18.88 -15.83
C GLU A 470 8.12 19.81 -16.62
N TRP A 471 7.88 20.02 -17.92
CA TRP A 471 8.70 20.86 -18.78
C TRP A 471 8.20 22.30 -18.94
N CYS A 472 6.92 22.49 -19.27
CA CYS A 472 6.34 23.82 -19.54
C CYS A 472 5.44 24.37 -18.44
N ASN A 473 5.25 23.63 -17.34
CA ASN A 473 4.44 23.99 -16.16
C ASN A 473 2.94 24.26 -16.41
N SER A 474 2.45 24.13 -17.65
CA SER A 474 1.03 24.28 -17.99
C SER A 474 0.15 23.37 -17.14
N LEU A 475 -0.88 23.95 -16.50
CA LEU A 475 -1.90 23.21 -15.78
C LEU A 475 -2.65 22.28 -16.74
N HIS A 476 -3.01 21.10 -16.27
CA HIS A 476 -3.91 20.17 -16.93
C HIS A 476 -4.92 19.66 -15.89
N ILE A 477 -6.17 19.50 -16.28
CA ILE A 477 -7.22 18.94 -15.41
C ILE A 477 -7.92 17.74 -16.07
N ARG A 478 -8.27 16.76 -15.24
CA ARG A 478 -9.05 15.58 -15.60
C ARG A 478 -10.53 15.88 -15.38
N CYS A 479 -11.34 15.83 -16.43
CA CYS A 479 -12.73 16.23 -16.39
C CYS A 479 -13.57 15.30 -15.48
N PRO A 480 -14.23 15.79 -14.42
CA PRO A 480 -14.93 14.94 -13.44
C PRO A 480 -16.19 14.24 -14.00
N LYS A 481 -16.57 14.56 -15.24
CA LYS A 481 -17.73 13.97 -15.95
C LYS A 481 -17.39 12.92 -16.99
N CYS A 482 -16.26 13.05 -17.69
CA CYS A 482 -15.90 12.20 -18.82
C CYS A 482 -14.43 11.75 -18.83
N ASP A 483 -13.69 12.05 -17.78
CA ASP A 483 -12.30 11.67 -17.53
C ASP A 483 -11.26 12.19 -18.54
N SER A 484 -11.69 12.96 -19.55
CA SER A 484 -10.78 13.56 -20.53
C SER A 484 -9.81 14.53 -19.86
N ILE A 485 -8.57 14.51 -20.33
CA ILE A 485 -7.57 15.53 -20.01
C ILE A 485 -7.97 16.84 -20.71
N ASN A 486 -7.70 17.96 -20.05
CA ASN A 486 -7.89 19.31 -20.59
C ASN A 486 -6.65 20.14 -20.22
N PRO A 487 -5.75 20.45 -21.18
CA PRO A 487 -4.70 21.44 -20.94
C PRO A 487 -5.31 22.82 -20.67
N LEU A 488 -4.73 23.55 -19.74
CA LEU A 488 -5.07 24.93 -19.37
C LEU A 488 -3.76 25.74 -19.29
N PRO A 489 -3.16 26.13 -20.42
CA PRO A 489 -1.99 27.00 -20.42
C PRO A 489 -2.36 28.41 -19.94
N GLU A 490 -1.39 29.14 -19.36
CA GLU A 490 -1.59 30.52 -18.87
C GLU A 490 -2.18 31.47 -19.93
N THR A 491 -1.96 31.19 -21.23
CA THR A 491 -2.53 31.95 -22.33
C THR A 491 -4.05 31.80 -22.49
N GLU A 492 -4.66 30.80 -21.86
CA GLU A 492 -6.11 30.53 -21.83
C GLU A 492 -6.76 30.87 -20.48
N PHE A 493 -6.00 31.41 -19.52
CA PHE A 493 -6.57 31.98 -18.30
C PHE A 493 -7.48 33.17 -18.64
N ASP A 494 -8.45 33.41 -17.75
CA ASP A 494 -9.56 34.36 -17.90
C ASP A 494 -10.45 34.14 -19.15
N LYS A 495 -10.41 32.94 -19.75
CA LYS A 495 -11.27 32.55 -20.89
C LYS A 495 -12.01 31.23 -20.61
N PRO A 496 -13.32 31.14 -20.93
CA PRO A 496 -14.03 29.87 -20.83
C PRO A 496 -13.52 28.86 -21.87
N LYS A 497 -13.14 27.66 -21.42
CA LYS A 497 -12.71 26.53 -22.25
C LYS A 497 -13.72 25.39 -22.15
N GLU A 498 -14.29 24.98 -23.28
CA GLU A 498 -15.13 23.78 -23.34
C GLU A 498 -14.28 22.53 -23.17
N CYS A 499 -14.83 21.53 -22.47
CA CYS A 499 -14.15 20.28 -22.20
C CYS A 499 -13.83 19.49 -23.49
N GLU A 500 -12.57 19.14 -23.68
CA GLU A 500 -12.05 18.48 -24.90
C GLU A 500 -12.63 17.08 -25.12
N GLY A 501 -13.12 16.41 -24.06
CA GLY A 501 -13.89 15.17 -24.14
C GLY A 501 -15.33 15.34 -24.66
N GLY A 502 -15.77 16.56 -25.00
CA GLY A 502 -17.08 16.84 -25.61
C GLY A 502 -18.28 16.64 -24.68
N CYS A 503 -18.08 16.68 -23.36
CA CYS A 503 -19.13 16.42 -22.37
C CYS A 503 -20.02 17.63 -22.02
N GLY A 504 -19.78 18.78 -22.65
CA GLY A 504 -20.51 20.04 -22.47
C GLY A 504 -20.24 20.79 -21.16
N LEU A 505 -19.20 20.41 -20.41
CA LEU A 505 -18.68 21.21 -19.30
C LEU A 505 -17.78 22.32 -19.83
N ILE A 506 -17.81 23.49 -19.19
CA ILE A 506 -16.95 24.63 -19.52
C ILE A 506 -16.19 25.04 -18.26
N PHE A 507 -14.86 25.05 -18.35
CA PHE A 507 -13.95 25.43 -17.28
C PHE A 507 -13.43 26.85 -17.50
N LEU A 508 -13.16 27.58 -16.42
CA LEU A 508 -12.51 28.89 -16.44
C LEU A 508 -11.46 28.91 -15.34
N VAL A 509 -10.22 29.25 -15.67
CA VAL A 509 -9.21 29.64 -14.68
C VAL A 509 -9.34 31.15 -14.51
N ASP A 510 -9.78 31.60 -13.34
CA ASP A 510 -9.95 33.01 -13.02
C ASP A 510 -8.77 33.52 -12.18
N THR A 511 -8.13 34.58 -12.67
CA THR A 511 -6.97 35.21 -12.03
C THR A 511 -7.28 36.59 -11.45
N SER A 512 -8.56 37.00 -11.35
CA SER A 512 -8.95 38.35 -10.90
C SER A 512 -8.39 38.76 -9.54
N ASP A 513 -8.15 37.77 -8.68
CA ASP A 513 -7.75 37.96 -7.29
C ASP A 513 -6.20 37.92 -7.10
N ASP A 514 -5.40 37.69 -8.16
CA ASP A 514 -3.92 37.71 -8.11
C ASP A 514 -3.36 39.15 -8.03
N HIS A 515 -3.70 39.85 -6.94
CA HIS A 515 -3.32 41.25 -6.71
C HIS A 515 -1.81 41.45 -6.46
N ASP A 516 -1.08 40.39 -6.09
CA ASP A 516 0.34 40.44 -5.72
C ASP A 516 1.28 39.72 -6.73
N HIS A 517 0.75 39.18 -7.84
CA HIS A 517 1.48 38.35 -8.82
C HIS A 517 2.17 37.14 -8.19
N LEU A 518 1.45 36.46 -7.29
CA LEU A 518 1.88 35.24 -6.61
C LEU A 518 1.38 33.98 -7.31
N GLY A 519 0.54 34.11 -8.34
CA GLY A 519 -0.04 32.98 -9.07
C GLY A 519 -1.23 32.33 -8.35
N GLU A 520 -1.97 33.11 -7.58
CA GLU A 520 -3.25 32.67 -7.01
C GLU A 520 -4.33 32.69 -8.10
N PHE A 521 -5.06 31.58 -8.26
CA PHE A 521 -6.16 31.45 -9.22
C PHE A 521 -7.28 30.61 -8.61
N SER A 522 -8.52 30.83 -9.05
CA SER A 522 -9.62 29.89 -8.78
C SER A 522 -10.06 29.20 -10.07
N LEU A 523 -10.47 27.93 -9.95
CA LEU A 523 -10.97 27.14 -11.07
C LEU A 523 -12.50 27.09 -10.97
N LYS A 524 -13.19 27.59 -11.99
CA LYS A 524 -14.64 27.69 -12.07
C LYS A 524 -15.23 26.72 -13.08
N LEU A 525 -16.42 26.20 -12.79
CA LEU A 525 -17.25 25.46 -13.73
C LEU A 525 -18.44 26.33 -14.15
N ILE A 526 -18.39 26.84 -15.38
CA ILE A 526 -19.30 27.86 -15.89
C ILE A 526 -20.61 27.24 -16.39
N ASP A 527 -21.73 27.81 -15.96
CA ASP A 527 -23.06 27.46 -16.49
C ASP A 527 -23.40 28.34 -17.70
N HIS A 528 -22.92 27.93 -18.87
CA HIS A 528 -23.09 28.61 -20.16
C HIS A 528 -24.54 28.87 -20.60
N ARG A 529 -25.53 28.42 -19.84
CA ARG A 529 -26.95 28.68 -20.07
C ARG A 529 -27.43 29.96 -19.37
N LYS A 530 -26.62 30.54 -18.48
CA LYS A 530 -26.91 31.82 -17.83
C LYS A 530 -26.69 32.96 -18.83
N GLU A 531 -27.73 33.77 -19.02
CA GLU A 531 -27.67 35.00 -19.81
C GLU A 531 -28.23 36.18 -18.99
N GLU A 532 -27.74 37.39 -19.27
CA GLU A 532 -28.25 38.61 -18.65
C GLU A 532 -29.57 39.04 -19.31
N CYS A 533 -30.64 39.17 -18.52
CA CYS A 533 -31.94 39.61 -19.03
C CYS A 533 -31.89 41.06 -19.52
N GLN A 534 -32.11 41.28 -20.82
CA GLN A 534 -32.07 42.63 -21.44
C GLN A 534 -33.04 43.64 -20.81
N SER A 535 -34.07 43.18 -20.09
CA SER A 535 -35.07 44.03 -19.45
C SER A 535 -34.81 44.38 -17.98
N CYS A 536 -33.96 43.63 -17.25
CA CYS A 536 -33.72 43.88 -15.83
C CYS A 536 -32.25 43.79 -15.37
N GLY A 537 -31.36 43.19 -16.15
CA GLY A 537 -29.96 42.97 -15.76
C GLY A 537 -29.74 41.78 -14.82
N ASP A 538 -30.79 41.02 -14.50
CA ASP A 538 -30.65 39.79 -13.70
C ASP A 538 -30.25 38.60 -14.59
N GLU A 539 -29.33 37.77 -14.11
CA GLU A 539 -28.98 36.50 -14.76
C GLU A 539 -30.13 35.49 -14.70
N PHE A 540 -30.38 34.79 -15.81
CA PHE A 540 -31.36 33.70 -15.88
C PHE A 540 -30.90 32.59 -16.82
N ILE A 541 -31.39 31.37 -16.58
CA ILE A 541 -31.11 30.23 -17.47
C ILE A 541 -31.96 30.36 -18.74
N ASN A 542 -31.33 30.62 -19.88
CA ASN A 542 -31.98 30.68 -21.18
C ASN A 542 -32.21 29.27 -21.75
N VAL A 543 -33.42 28.74 -21.55
CA VAL A 543 -33.78 27.37 -21.98
C VAL A 543 -34.29 27.33 -23.44
N ASP A 544 -34.81 28.45 -23.95
CA ASP A 544 -35.61 28.50 -25.19
C ASP A 544 -35.11 29.58 -26.20
N SER A 545 -33.90 30.12 -26.02
CA SER A 545 -33.36 31.26 -26.78
C SER A 545 -34.21 32.53 -26.71
N ALA A 546 -34.70 32.87 -25.51
CA ALA A 546 -35.46 34.08 -25.21
C ALA A 546 -34.54 35.21 -24.72
N ASP A 547 -34.75 36.45 -25.18
CA ASP A 547 -33.97 37.63 -24.77
C ASP A 547 -34.31 38.17 -23.35
N MET A 548 -35.25 37.51 -22.65
CA MET A 548 -35.81 37.98 -21.37
C MET A 548 -36.04 36.83 -20.39
N CYS A 549 -35.82 37.09 -19.11
CA CYS A 549 -36.14 36.13 -18.05
C CYS A 549 -37.66 35.93 -17.93
N LYS A 550 -38.08 34.73 -17.47
CA LYS A 550 -39.50 34.34 -17.32
C LYS A 550 -40.35 35.32 -16.50
N GLU A 551 -39.75 36.04 -15.55
CA GLU A 551 -40.45 37.06 -14.77
C GLU A 551 -40.65 38.38 -15.53
N CYS A 552 -39.71 38.75 -16.43
CA CYS A 552 -39.90 39.86 -17.35
C CYS A 552 -40.85 39.51 -18.49
N GLU A 553 -40.79 38.29 -19.05
CA GLU A 553 -41.80 37.80 -20.00
C GLU A 553 -43.21 37.86 -19.41
N ARG A 554 -43.39 37.39 -18.16
CA ARG A 554 -44.71 37.44 -17.50
C ARG A 554 -45.21 38.88 -17.29
N LYS A 555 -44.31 39.85 -17.03
CA LYS A 555 -44.67 41.27 -16.96
C LYS A 555 -45.05 41.83 -18.34
N TYR A 556 -44.33 41.48 -19.39
CA TYR A 556 -44.66 41.87 -20.78
C TYR A 556 -45.96 41.25 -21.31
N GLY A 557 -46.33 40.05 -20.83
CA GLY A 557 -47.59 39.38 -21.19
C GLY A 557 -48.82 39.83 -20.39
N GLU A 558 -48.66 40.73 -19.42
CA GLU A 558 -49.74 41.28 -18.58
C GLU A 558 -50.09 42.75 -18.90
N GLU A 559 -49.45 43.36 -19.92
CA GLU A 559 -49.81 44.66 -20.53
C GLU A 559 -50.61 44.53 -21.84
#